data_AF-A0A8S3S4S3-F1
#
_entry.id   AF-A0A8S3S4S3-F1
#
_cell.length_a   1.000
_cell.length_b   1.000
_cell.length_c   1.000
_cell.angle_alpha   90.00
_cell.angle_beta   90.00
_cell.angle_gamma   90.00
#
_symmetry.space_group_name_H-M   'P 1'
#
loop_
_entity.id
_entity.type
_entity.pdbx_description
1 polymer ?
#
loop_
_entity_poly.entity_id
_entity_poly.type
_entity_poly.pdbx_seq_one_letter_code
_entity_poly.pdbx_strand_id
1 'polypeptide(L)'
;MKLKVKAAPKTSSYAESVFGQLDHLIRTRPSTKTLAAEACIMFLNNKTLSWLESKDTQEQQELMKKASKGVKNLRDKKEVLNQIPDDKSVFNFTKTKEGTKSRKNLTVEELITNLKMLVRQSIVRDNLDESDKHVLVGKRVKHRFDTNGEDQLYTGKVISQVPAFPEWFNIVYDEDRAVYTYHHQMMI
;
A
#
# COMPACT_ATOMS: atom_id res chain seq x y z
N MET A 1 -16.69 38.03 21.69
CA MET A 1 -16.73 38.06 20.20
C MET A 1 -16.69 36.62 19.71
N LYS A 2 -17.79 36.04 19.21
CA LYS A 2 -17.80 34.63 18.74
C LYS A 2 -17.12 34.56 17.38
N LEU A 3 -16.02 33.80 17.27
CA LEU A 3 -15.34 33.55 16.01
C LEU A 3 -16.30 32.81 15.07
N LYS A 4 -16.57 33.38 13.89
CA LYS A 4 -17.31 32.69 12.84
C LYS A 4 -16.43 31.57 12.29
N VAL A 5 -16.74 30.33 12.64
CA VAL A 5 -16.10 29.13 12.08
C VAL A 5 -16.58 28.98 10.63
N LYS A 6 -15.65 29.07 9.67
CA LYS A 6 -15.95 28.82 8.25
C LYS A 6 -16.11 27.31 8.04
N ALA A 7 -17.15 26.92 7.32
CA ALA A 7 -17.31 25.53 6.88
C ALA A 7 -16.17 25.12 5.94
N ALA A 8 -15.77 23.85 6.00
CA ALA A 8 -14.82 23.29 5.04
C ALA A 8 -15.40 23.42 3.62
N PRO A 9 -14.57 23.74 2.60
CA PRO A 9 -15.01 23.79 1.21
C PRO A 9 -15.69 22.47 0.81
N LYS A 10 -16.83 22.56 0.11
CA LYS A 10 -17.62 21.37 -0.30
C LYS A 10 -16.90 20.47 -1.30
N THR A 11 -15.89 20.98 -2.01
CA THR A 11 -15.08 20.25 -2.97
C THR A 11 -13.60 20.61 -2.79
N SER A 12 -12.75 19.59 -2.81
CA SER A 12 -11.29 19.76 -2.76
C SER A 12 -10.80 20.09 -4.18
N SER A 13 -10.89 21.36 -4.56
CA SER A 13 -10.47 21.86 -5.88
C SER A 13 -9.01 21.50 -6.21
N TYR A 14 -8.16 21.40 -5.19
CA TYR A 14 -6.78 20.96 -5.33
C TYR A 14 -6.68 19.48 -5.71
N ALA A 15 -7.43 18.60 -5.04
CA ALA A 15 -7.42 17.18 -5.35
C ALA A 15 -7.96 16.93 -6.77
N GLU A 16 -9.06 17.57 -7.15
CA GLU A 16 -9.64 17.49 -8.49
C GLU A 16 -8.64 17.92 -9.58
N SER A 17 -7.90 19.02 -9.35
CA SER A 17 -6.86 19.47 -10.26
C SER A 17 -5.71 18.45 -10.38
N VAL A 18 -5.27 17.86 -9.27
CA VAL A 18 -4.20 16.83 -9.27
C VAL A 18 -4.64 15.59 -10.06
N PHE A 19 -5.88 15.13 -9.84
CA PHE A 19 -6.43 14.00 -10.59
C PHE A 19 -6.60 14.32 -12.07
N GLY A 20 -7.03 15.53 -12.43
CA GLY A 20 -7.12 15.97 -13.82
C GLY A 20 -5.76 15.99 -14.54
N GLN A 21 -4.72 16.44 -13.86
CA GLN A 21 -3.34 16.42 -14.39
C GLN A 21 -2.83 14.98 -14.58
N LEU A 22 -3.08 14.10 -13.60
CA LEU A 22 -2.70 12.69 -13.68
C LEU A 22 -3.40 11.98 -14.83
N ASP A 23 -4.71 12.16 -14.95
CA ASP A 23 -5.53 11.59 -16.02
C ASP A 23 -5.07 12.07 -17.40
N HIS A 24 -4.78 13.37 -17.54
CA HIS A 24 -4.22 13.92 -18.77
C HIS A 24 -2.86 13.30 -19.12
N LEU A 25 -1.95 13.13 -18.15
CA LEU A 25 -0.63 12.54 -18.38
C LEU A 25 -0.70 11.06 -18.76
N ILE A 26 -1.58 10.28 -18.12
CA ILE A 26 -1.76 8.86 -18.45
C ILE A 26 -2.36 8.72 -19.86
N ARG A 27 -3.31 9.57 -20.23
CA ARG A 27 -3.93 9.54 -21.56
C ARG A 27 -2.98 9.95 -22.67
N THR A 28 -2.15 10.98 -22.44
CA THR A 28 -1.19 11.48 -23.44
C THR A 28 0.06 10.60 -23.53
N ARG A 29 0.46 9.96 -22.42
CA ARG A 29 1.65 9.12 -22.33
C ARG A 29 1.32 7.80 -21.65
N PRO A 30 0.63 6.87 -22.33
CA PRO A 30 0.19 5.61 -21.75
C PRO A 30 1.35 4.67 -21.36
N SER A 31 2.55 4.88 -21.92
CA SER A 31 3.76 4.13 -21.54
C SER A 31 4.40 4.62 -20.23
N THR A 32 3.99 5.79 -19.72
CA THR A 32 4.49 6.32 -18.44
C THR A 32 3.81 5.61 -17.28
N LYS A 33 4.61 5.14 -16.32
CA LYS A 33 4.10 4.51 -15.10
C LYS A 33 3.33 5.54 -14.28
N THR A 34 2.18 5.17 -13.74
CA THR A 34 1.34 6.01 -12.87
C THR A 34 2.15 6.68 -11.76
N LEU A 35 2.99 5.91 -11.06
CA LEU A 35 3.86 6.42 -10.00
C LEU A 35 4.83 7.53 -10.46
N ALA A 36 5.33 7.42 -11.70
CA ALA A 36 6.22 8.44 -12.25
C ALA A 36 5.46 9.73 -12.56
N ALA A 37 4.24 9.62 -13.10
CA ALA A 37 3.36 10.76 -13.35
C ALA A 37 2.96 11.46 -12.04
N GLU A 38 2.58 10.70 -11.01
CA GLU A 38 2.29 11.21 -9.67
C GLU A 38 3.47 11.96 -9.06
N ALA A 39 4.67 11.38 -9.14
CA ALA A 39 5.89 12.01 -8.62
C ALA A 39 6.20 13.34 -9.30
N CYS A 40 6.01 13.43 -10.63
CA CYS A 40 6.16 14.68 -11.37
C CYS A 40 5.15 15.75 -10.93
N ILE A 41 3.89 15.38 -10.76
CA ILE A 41 2.84 16.30 -10.31
C ILE A 41 3.15 16.82 -8.90
N MET A 42 3.55 15.93 -7.99
CA MET A 42 3.94 16.32 -6.62
C MET A 42 5.16 17.23 -6.60
N PHE A 43 6.17 16.95 -7.43
CA PHE A 43 7.38 17.77 -7.54
C PHE A 43 7.08 19.20 -8.00
N LEU A 44 6.15 19.35 -8.95
CA LEU A 44 5.71 20.65 -9.47
C LEU A 44 4.85 21.41 -8.46
N ASN A 45 3.83 20.75 -7.88
CA ASN A 45 2.87 21.41 -6.99
C ASN A 45 3.49 21.82 -5.66
N ASN A 46 4.47 21.07 -5.15
CA ASN A 46 5.15 21.38 -3.90
C ASN A 46 6.30 22.39 -4.07
N LYS A 47 6.46 23.00 -5.27
CA LYS A 47 7.59 23.88 -5.61
C LYS A 47 8.96 23.27 -5.25
N THR A 48 9.05 21.95 -5.33
CA THR A 48 10.23 21.22 -4.88
C THR A 48 11.45 21.58 -5.71
N LEU A 49 11.25 21.95 -6.98
CA LEU A 49 12.31 22.49 -7.84
C LEU A 49 12.89 23.80 -7.28
N SER A 50 12.03 24.80 -7.04
CA SER A 50 12.47 26.10 -6.51
C SER A 50 13.11 25.97 -5.12
N TRP A 51 12.59 25.06 -4.30
CA TRP A 51 13.20 24.72 -3.02
C TRP A 51 14.58 24.07 -3.20
N LEU A 52 14.73 23.13 -4.14
CA LEU A 52 15.99 22.46 -4.43
C LEU A 52 17.02 23.44 -4.99
N GLU A 53 16.62 24.34 -5.90
CA GLU A 53 17.47 25.39 -6.48
C GLU A 53 17.96 26.40 -5.45
N SER A 54 17.20 26.62 -4.36
CA SER A 54 17.61 27.52 -3.27
C SER A 54 18.72 26.96 -2.37
N LYS A 55 19.09 25.68 -2.55
CA LYS A 55 20.09 24.96 -1.76
C LYS A 55 21.47 25.04 -2.41
N ASP A 56 22.52 24.85 -1.63
CA ASP A 56 23.87 24.77 -2.15
C ASP A 56 24.11 23.47 -2.93
N THR A 57 25.09 23.51 -3.82
CA THR A 57 25.40 22.39 -4.73
C THR A 57 25.75 21.10 -3.99
N GLN A 58 26.34 21.19 -2.80
CA GLN A 58 26.72 20.01 -2.01
C GLN A 58 25.49 19.39 -1.34
N GLU A 59 24.64 20.21 -0.70
CA GLU A 59 23.38 19.75 -0.11
C GLU A 59 22.43 19.18 -1.18
N GLN A 60 22.35 19.78 -2.36
CA GLN A 60 21.62 19.24 -3.51
C GLN A 60 22.08 17.83 -3.87
N GLN A 61 23.40 17.61 -4.01
CA GLN A 61 23.96 16.30 -4.34
C GLN A 61 23.69 15.27 -3.23
N GLU A 62 23.76 15.66 -1.97
CA GLU A 62 23.44 14.79 -0.85
C GLU A 62 21.97 14.39 -0.82
N LEU A 63 21.06 15.35 -1.06
CA LEU A 63 19.62 15.08 -1.15
C LEU A 63 19.29 14.13 -2.29
N MET A 64 19.92 14.30 -3.46
CA MET A 64 19.76 13.38 -4.60
C MET A 64 20.31 11.98 -4.30
N LYS A 65 21.44 11.87 -3.59
CA LYS A 65 21.97 10.59 -3.11
C LYS A 65 21.03 9.92 -2.11
N LYS A 66 20.46 10.68 -1.16
CA LYS A 66 19.48 10.19 -0.19
C LYS A 66 18.20 9.70 -0.88
N ALA A 67 17.66 10.47 -1.83
CA ALA A 67 16.49 10.08 -2.63
C ALA A 67 16.74 8.77 -3.40
N SER A 68 17.91 8.64 -4.04
CA SER A 68 18.30 7.42 -4.77
C SER A 68 18.39 6.19 -3.86
N LYS A 69 18.93 6.34 -2.65
CA LYS A 69 18.95 5.27 -1.64
C LYS A 69 17.54 4.93 -1.12
N GLY A 70 16.69 5.93 -0.94
CA GLY A 70 15.28 5.74 -0.54
C GLY A 70 14.49 4.92 -1.56
N VAL A 71 14.71 5.13 -2.86
CA VAL A 71 14.09 4.32 -3.92
C VAL A 71 14.53 2.85 -3.85
N LYS A 72 15.80 2.58 -3.54
CA LYS A 72 16.29 1.21 -3.34
C LYS A 72 15.58 0.56 -2.16
N ASN A 73 15.52 1.23 -1.01
CA ASN A 73 14.80 0.73 0.17
C ASN A 73 13.29 0.52 -0.08
N LEU A 74 12.67 1.34 -0.94
CA LEU A 74 11.27 1.17 -1.32
C LEU A 74 11.06 -0.03 -2.26
N ARG A 75 12.03 -0.30 -3.15
CA ARG A 75 12.07 -1.52 -3.96
C ARG A 75 12.31 -2.76 -3.10
N ASP A 76 13.21 -2.65 -2.13
CA ASP A 76 13.50 -3.71 -1.17
C ASP A 76 12.26 -3.97 -0.28
N LYS A 77 11.54 -2.93 0.15
CA LYS A 77 10.23 -3.07 0.83
C LYS A 77 9.15 -3.65 -0.08
N LYS A 78 9.18 -3.34 -1.38
CA LYS A 78 8.33 -3.99 -2.38
C LYS A 78 8.72 -5.47 -2.54
N GLU A 79 9.98 -5.86 -2.44
CA GLU A 79 10.38 -7.27 -2.37
C GLU A 79 9.91 -7.94 -1.07
N VAL A 80 10.00 -7.26 0.08
CA VAL A 80 9.48 -7.76 1.37
C VAL A 80 7.95 -7.91 1.36
N LEU A 81 7.24 -7.08 0.60
CA LEU A 81 5.78 -7.15 0.42
C LEU A 81 5.33 -8.05 -0.75
N ASN A 82 6.24 -8.70 -1.48
CA ASN A 82 5.89 -9.58 -2.59
C ASN A 82 6.49 -10.98 -2.39
N GLN A 83 5.59 -11.92 -2.12
CA GLN A 83 5.72 -13.37 -2.33
C GLN A 83 6.95 -13.73 -3.17
N ILE A 84 7.99 -14.24 -2.52
CA ILE A 84 9.09 -14.88 -3.21
C ILE A 84 8.57 -16.29 -3.52
N PRO A 85 8.22 -16.63 -4.78
CA PRO A 85 7.96 -18.02 -5.09
C PRO A 85 9.25 -18.81 -4.82
N ASP A 86 9.07 -19.98 -4.23
CA ASP A 86 10.19 -20.84 -3.80
C ASP A 86 11.15 -21.14 -4.97
N ASP A 87 10.66 -21.08 -6.21
CA ASP A 87 11.45 -21.18 -7.43
C ASP A 87 11.12 -20.04 -8.42
N LYS A 88 12.15 -19.27 -8.79
CA LYS A 88 12.07 -18.18 -9.78
C LYS A 88 11.99 -18.70 -11.22
N SER A 89 12.32 -19.96 -11.47
CA SER A 89 12.30 -20.57 -12.79
C SER A 89 10.89 -20.64 -13.39
N VAL A 90 9.86 -20.62 -12.54
CA VAL A 90 8.43 -20.72 -12.87
C VAL A 90 7.95 -19.52 -13.71
N PHE A 91 8.63 -18.37 -13.63
CA PHE A 91 8.33 -17.20 -14.45
C PHE A 91 8.93 -17.25 -15.87
N ASN A 92 9.82 -18.20 -16.14
CA ASN A 92 10.46 -18.28 -17.45
C ASN A 92 9.51 -18.94 -18.45
N PHE A 93 9.42 -18.36 -19.66
CA PHE A 93 8.73 -18.98 -20.80
C PHE A 93 9.63 -19.93 -21.60
N THR A 94 10.91 -20.03 -21.21
CA THR A 94 11.92 -20.83 -21.89
C THR A 94 12.75 -21.62 -20.91
N LYS A 95 13.16 -22.83 -21.32
CA LYS A 95 14.14 -23.65 -20.58
C LYS A 95 15.37 -23.93 -21.43
N THR A 96 16.53 -24.04 -20.77
CA THR A 96 17.76 -24.47 -21.44
C THR A 96 17.58 -25.91 -21.89
N LYS A 97 17.95 -26.21 -23.13
CA LYS A 97 17.92 -27.57 -23.65
C LYS A 97 19.06 -28.35 -23.03
N GLU A 98 18.75 -29.46 -22.34
CA GLU A 98 19.77 -30.31 -21.72
C GLU A 98 20.88 -30.66 -22.74
N GLY A 99 22.13 -30.38 -22.36
CA GLY A 99 23.31 -30.62 -23.20
C GLY A 99 23.68 -29.52 -24.21
N THR A 100 22.93 -28.42 -24.33
CA THR A 100 23.31 -27.28 -25.20
C THR A 100 22.98 -25.92 -24.56
N LYS A 101 23.74 -24.86 -24.88
CA LYS A 101 23.43 -23.47 -24.43
C LYS A 101 22.18 -22.86 -25.10
N SER A 102 21.43 -23.65 -25.88
CA SER A 102 20.25 -23.20 -26.61
C SER A 102 19.00 -23.19 -25.71
N ARG A 103 18.12 -22.19 -25.90
CA ARG A 103 16.85 -22.09 -25.17
C ARG A 103 15.72 -22.62 -26.04
N LYS A 104 14.81 -23.40 -25.44
CA LYS A 104 13.56 -23.81 -26.07
C LYS A 104 12.37 -23.21 -25.33
N ASN A 105 11.33 -22.85 -26.08
CA ASN A 105 10.05 -22.45 -25.50
C ASN A 105 9.43 -23.63 -24.74
N LEU A 106 8.77 -23.32 -23.64
CA LEU A 106 8.00 -24.31 -22.88
C LEU A 106 6.76 -24.74 -23.68
N THR A 107 6.33 -25.98 -23.50
CA THR A 107 5.07 -26.46 -24.07
C THR A 107 3.88 -25.82 -23.36
N VAL A 108 2.69 -25.88 -23.99
CA VAL A 108 1.45 -25.36 -23.38
C VAL A 108 1.17 -26.01 -22.02
N GLU A 109 1.44 -27.31 -21.90
CA GLU A 109 1.26 -28.08 -20.66
C GLU A 109 2.22 -27.61 -19.54
N GLU A 110 3.46 -27.32 -19.88
CA GLU A 110 4.47 -26.78 -18.96
C GLU A 110 4.09 -25.37 -18.48
N LEU A 111 3.60 -24.52 -19.39
CA LEU A 111 3.12 -23.19 -19.05
C LEU A 111 1.87 -23.22 -18.16
N ILE A 112 0.93 -24.14 -18.42
CA ILE A 112 -0.25 -24.36 -17.56
C ILE A 112 0.20 -24.81 -16.16
N THR A 113 1.22 -25.65 -16.08
CA THR A 113 1.76 -26.12 -14.80
C THR A 113 2.42 -24.99 -14.03
N ASN A 114 3.22 -24.15 -14.69
CA ASN A 114 3.82 -22.96 -14.09
C ASN A 114 2.75 -21.98 -13.58
N LEU A 115 1.72 -21.73 -14.39
CA LEU A 115 0.57 -20.91 -13.99
C LEU A 115 -0.14 -21.46 -12.74
N LYS A 116 -0.41 -22.77 -12.69
CA LYS A 116 -1.01 -23.41 -11.51
C LYS A 116 -0.13 -23.27 -10.26
N MET A 117 1.19 -23.36 -10.39
CA MET A 117 2.11 -23.16 -9.27
C MET A 117 2.11 -21.72 -8.78
N LEU A 118 2.16 -20.74 -9.70
CA LEU A 118 2.09 -19.32 -9.35
C LEU A 118 0.77 -18.99 -8.65
N VAL A 119 -0.36 -19.51 -9.13
CA VAL A 119 -1.66 -19.33 -8.49
C VAL A 119 -1.67 -19.92 -7.07
N ARG A 120 -1.16 -21.14 -6.89
CA ARG A 120 -1.04 -21.78 -5.57
C ARG A 120 -0.15 -21.02 -4.60
N GLN A 121 0.97 -20.48 -5.08
CA GLN A 121 1.90 -19.67 -4.29
C GLN A 121 1.40 -18.24 -4.04
N SER A 122 0.47 -17.76 -4.88
CA SER A 122 -0.15 -16.45 -4.73
C SER A 122 -1.24 -16.40 -3.66
N ILE A 123 -1.76 -17.57 -3.28
CA ILE A 123 -2.58 -17.72 -2.07
C ILE A 123 -1.59 -17.63 -0.91
N VAL A 124 -1.75 -16.58 -0.10
CA VAL A 124 -0.98 -16.28 1.10
C VAL A 124 -0.67 -17.58 1.87
N ARG A 125 0.58 -17.74 2.34
CA ARG A 125 0.88 -18.72 3.40
C ARG A 125 0.15 -18.27 4.67
N ASP A 126 -1.15 -18.56 4.75
CA ASP A 126 -1.91 -18.48 5.98
C ASP A 126 -1.55 -19.69 6.84
N ASN A 127 -0.34 -19.65 7.41
CA ASN A 127 0.03 -20.52 8.54
C ASN A 127 -0.51 -19.94 9.85
N LEU A 128 -1.79 -19.57 9.86
CA LEU A 128 -2.61 -19.19 11.00
C LEU A 128 -4.03 -19.50 10.52
N ASP A 129 -4.69 -20.46 11.17
CA ASP A 129 -6.03 -20.95 10.85
C ASP A 129 -6.91 -19.88 10.18
N GLU A 130 -7.26 -20.10 8.91
CA GLU A 130 -8.12 -19.24 8.09
C GLU A 130 -9.51 -18.99 8.72
N SER A 131 -9.87 -19.76 9.76
CA SER A 131 -11.12 -19.58 10.49
C SER A 131 -11.19 -18.29 11.33
N ASP A 132 -10.05 -17.66 11.67
CA ASP A 132 -10.03 -16.55 12.63
C ASP A 132 -9.77 -15.16 12.02
N LYS A 133 -9.19 -15.05 10.81
CA LYS A 133 -8.65 -13.76 10.32
C LYS A 133 -9.66 -12.76 9.77
N HIS A 134 -10.92 -13.15 9.58
CA HIS A 134 -11.94 -12.27 9.00
C HIS A 134 -13.26 -12.19 9.79
N VAL A 135 -13.36 -12.84 10.96
CA VAL A 135 -14.62 -12.93 11.70
C VAL A 135 -15.11 -11.58 12.20
N LEU A 136 -14.18 -10.68 12.58
CA LEU A 136 -14.53 -9.41 13.24
C LEU A 136 -14.91 -8.29 12.26
N VAL A 137 -14.42 -8.31 11.01
CA VAL A 137 -14.68 -7.23 10.05
C VAL A 137 -16.18 -7.14 9.74
N GLY A 138 -16.74 -5.95 9.89
CA GLY A 138 -18.17 -5.69 9.71
C GLY A 138 -19.04 -6.00 10.93
N LYS A 139 -18.49 -6.64 11.98
CA LYS A 139 -19.21 -6.89 13.24
C LYS A 139 -19.27 -5.64 14.11
N ARG A 140 -20.29 -5.57 14.95
CA ARG A 140 -20.38 -4.60 16.04
C ARG A 140 -19.67 -5.17 17.27
N VAL A 141 -18.86 -4.34 17.91
CA VAL A 141 -18.06 -4.69 19.08
C VAL A 141 -18.40 -3.78 20.26
N LYS A 142 -18.19 -4.29 21.47
CA LYS A 142 -18.20 -3.51 22.71
C LYS A 142 -16.78 -3.48 23.25
N HIS A 143 -16.14 -2.33 23.21
CA HIS A 143 -14.76 -2.15 23.66
C HIS A 143 -14.77 -1.52 25.04
N ARG A 144 -14.13 -2.18 26.02
CA ARG A 144 -13.96 -1.66 27.37
C ARG A 144 -12.68 -0.85 27.46
N PHE A 145 -12.77 0.37 27.97
CA PHE A 145 -11.63 1.19 28.34
C PHE A 145 -11.65 1.45 29.84
N ASP A 146 -10.54 1.20 30.51
CA ASP A 146 -10.34 1.66 31.89
C ASP A 146 -9.94 3.14 31.83
N THR A 147 -10.84 4.00 32.28
CA THR A 147 -10.55 5.43 32.44
C THR A 147 -10.63 5.76 33.92
N ASN A 148 -9.46 6.03 34.52
CA ASN A 148 -9.34 6.42 35.93
C ASN A 148 -9.95 5.42 36.93
N GLY A 149 -9.93 4.12 36.64
CA GLY A 149 -10.43 3.07 37.53
C GLY A 149 -11.92 2.77 37.39
N GLU A 150 -12.60 3.41 36.42
CA GLU A 150 -13.97 3.07 36.01
C GLU A 150 -13.96 2.45 34.60
N ASP A 151 -14.58 1.27 34.49
CA ASP A 151 -14.73 0.54 33.23
C ASP A 151 -15.82 1.19 32.37
N GLN A 152 -15.41 1.92 31.34
CA GLN A 152 -16.31 2.52 30.36
C GLN A 152 -16.42 1.64 29.12
N LEU A 153 -17.64 1.29 28.71
CA LEU A 153 -17.92 0.48 27.53
C LEU A 153 -18.34 1.35 26.34
N TYR A 154 -17.64 1.18 25.21
CA TYR A 154 -17.92 1.88 23.97
C TYR A 154 -18.39 0.91 22.90
N THR A 155 -19.44 1.27 22.17
CA THR A 155 -19.94 0.46 21.06
C THR A 155 -19.43 1.00 19.72
N GLY A 156 -19.01 0.10 18.84
CA GLY A 156 -18.48 0.48 17.54
C GLY A 156 -18.60 -0.63 16.51
N LYS A 157 -18.16 -0.35 15.29
CA LYS A 157 -18.11 -1.29 14.17
C LYS A 157 -16.68 -1.43 13.68
N VAL A 158 -16.24 -2.66 13.51
CA VAL A 158 -14.96 -2.97 12.87
C VAL A 158 -15.13 -2.75 11.36
N ILE A 159 -14.36 -1.82 10.80
CA ILE A 159 -14.50 -1.42 9.39
C ILE A 159 -13.57 -2.19 8.47
N SER A 160 -12.35 -2.51 8.91
CA SER A 160 -11.36 -3.24 8.11
C SER A 160 -10.23 -3.78 8.98
N GLN A 161 -9.53 -4.78 8.46
CA GLN A 161 -8.24 -5.23 9.00
C GLN A 161 -7.12 -4.37 8.40
N VAL A 162 -6.07 -4.11 9.18
CA VAL A 162 -4.93 -3.29 8.71
C VAL A 162 -4.07 -4.11 7.74
N PRO A 163 -3.80 -3.62 6.52
CA PRO A 163 -2.92 -4.30 5.59
C PRO A 163 -1.53 -4.54 6.20
N ALA A 164 -0.96 -5.73 6.00
CA ALA A 164 0.32 -6.20 6.56
C ALA A 164 0.36 -6.42 8.09
N PHE A 165 -0.69 -6.08 8.85
CA PHE A 165 -0.79 -6.31 10.29
C PHE A 165 -2.09 -7.05 10.62
N PRO A 166 -2.15 -8.38 10.46
CA PRO A 166 -3.39 -9.15 10.55
C PRO A 166 -4.02 -9.13 11.96
N GLU A 167 -3.25 -8.83 13.00
CA GLU A 167 -3.76 -8.73 14.37
C GLU A 167 -4.37 -7.36 14.70
N TRP A 168 -4.35 -6.41 13.76
CA TRP A 168 -4.81 -5.03 13.95
C TRP A 168 -6.04 -4.73 13.12
N PHE A 169 -6.99 -4.02 13.71
CA PHE A 169 -8.26 -3.68 13.09
C PHE A 169 -8.60 -2.21 13.26
N ASN A 170 -9.22 -1.67 12.23
CA ASN A 170 -9.79 -0.33 12.22
C ASN A 170 -11.24 -0.38 12.72
N ILE A 171 -11.57 0.49 13.67
CA ILE A 171 -12.88 0.57 14.34
C ILE A 171 -13.37 2.02 14.27
N VAL A 172 -14.68 2.17 14.07
CA VAL A 172 -15.38 3.45 14.23
C VAL A 172 -16.40 3.26 15.36
N TYR A 173 -16.41 4.16 16.34
CA TYR A 173 -17.38 4.13 17.44
C TYR A 173 -18.68 4.85 17.06
N ASP A 174 -19.77 4.54 17.74
CA ASP A 174 -21.06 5.16 17.40
C ASP A 174 -21.10 6.64 17.80
N GLU A 175 -20.38 7.02 18.86
CA GLU A 175 -20.32 8.38 19.39
C GLU A 175 -19.26 9.26 18.71
N ASP A 176 -18.31 8.67 17.98
CA ASP A 176 -17.25 9.39 17.28
C ASP A 176 -17.00 8.83 15.87
N ARG A 177 -16.91 9.73 14.89
CA ARG A 177 -16.66 9.40 13.48
C ARG A 177 -15.18 9.17 13.16
N ALA A 178 -14.29 9.32 14.13
CA ALA A 178 -12.88 9.00 13.96
C ALA A 178 -12.65 7.49 13.74
N VAL A 179 -11.61 7.16 12.96
CA VAL A 179 -11.15 5.79 12.77
C VAL A 179 -10.02 5.53 13.74
N TYR A 180 -10.18 4.50 14.56
CA TYR A 180 -9.17 4.04 15.52
C TYR A 180 -8.62 2.70 15.10
N THR A 181 -7.37 2.44 15.47
CA THR A 181 -6.68 1.19 15.11
C THR A 181 -6.23 0.50 16.39
N TYR A 182 -6.71 -0.72 16.63
CA TYR A 182 -6.42 -1.50 17.83
C TYR A 182 -6.00 -2.92 17.49
N HIS A 183 -5.22 -3.52 18.39
CA HIS A 183 -4.88 -4.94 18.35
C HIS A 183 -6.06 -5.80 18.81
N HIS A 184 -6.30 -6.95 18.17
CA HIS A 184 -7.47 -7.83 18.41
C HIS A 184 -7.69 -8.18 19.88
N GLN A 185 -6.61 -8.38 20.63
CA GLN A 185 -6.64 -8.73 22.05
C GLN A 185 -7.17 -7.61 22.97
N MET A 186 -7.21 -6.36 22.49
CA MET A 186 -7.82 -5.25 23.23
C MET A 186 -9.32 -5.11 22.95
N MET A 187 -9.88 -5.85 21.99
CA MET A 187 -11.29 -5.75 21.59
C MET A 187 -12.22 -6.77 22.26
N ILE A 188 -11.69 -7.65 23.12
CA ILE A 188 -12.43 -8.71 23.83
C ILE A 188 -12.70 -8.29 25.27
#